data_AF-A0A7K5RVL1-F1
#
_entry.id   AF-A0A7K5RVL1-F1
#
_cell.length_a   1.000
_cell.length_b   1.000
_cell.length_c   1.000
_cell.angle_alpha   90.00
_cell.angle_beta   90.00
_cell.angle_gamma   90.00
#
_symmetry.space_group_name_H-M   'P 1'
#
loop_
_entity.id
_entity.type
_entity.pdbx_description
1 polymer ?
#
loop_
_entity_poly.entity_id
_entity_poly.type
_entity_poly.pdbx_seq_one_letter_code
_entity_poly.pdbx_strand_id
1 'polypeptide(L)'
;QAPLSRLLQELELIQREQREANGVTERRQWWERRSQLDLRMRSLIQSLESEVLGCWRGLLLPREPGNDPLDPQELSRLLPELRECGWASP
;
A
#
# COMPACT_ATOMS: atom_id res chain seq x y z
N GLN A 1 -14.90 -1.58 2.17
CA GLN A 1 -14.35 -0.29 1.74
C GLN A 1 -14.53 0.72 2.86
N ALA A 2 -13.52 0.80 3.73
CA ALA A 2 -13.37 1.93 4.63
C ALA A 2 -13.06 3.19 3.80
N PRO A 3 -13.64 4.36 4.14
CA PRO A 3 -13.31 5.60 3.45
C PRO A 3 -11.84 5.97 3.72
N LEU A 4 -11.14 6.47 2.70
CA LEU A 4 -9.72 6.86 2.80
C LEU A 4 -9.44 7.79 3.99
N SER A 5 -10.35 8.72 4.27
CA SER A 5 -10.27 9.64 5.42
C SER A 5 -10.12 8.91 6.76
N ARG A 6 -10.79 7.76 6.92
CA ARG A 6 -10.70 6.94 8.15
C ARG A 6 -9.35 6.25 8.27
N LEU A 7 -8.79 5.75 7.15
CA LEU A 7 -7.46 5.13 7.14
C LEU A 7 -6.37 6.17 7.42
N LEU A 8 -6.50 7.38 6.87
CA LEU A 8 -5.60 8.49 7.16
C LEU A 8 -5.69 8.93 8.62
N GLN A 9 -6.89 8.99 9.19
CA GLN A 9 -7.05 9.26 10.62
C GLN A 9 -6.35 8.18 11.47
N GLU A 10 -6.47 6.90 11.13
CA GLU A 10 -5.77 5.82 11.85
C GLU A 10 -4.24 5.98 11.76
N LEU A 11 -3.71 6.40 10.60
CA LEU A 11 -2.28 6.71 10.45
C LEU A 11 -1.85 7.82 11.42
N GLU A 12 -2.61 8.90 11.52
CA GLU A 12 -2.34 10.01 12.44
C GLU A 12 -2.34 9.57 13.90
N LEU A 13 -3.29 8.70 14.28
CA LEU A 13 -3.36 8.11 15.62
C LEU A 13 -2.10 7.28 15.93
N ILE A 14 -1.71 6.39 15.02
CA ILE A 14 -0.50 5.57 15.17
C ILE A 14 0.75 6.47 15.31
N GLN A 15 0.88 7.51 14.49
CA GLN A 15 2.01 8.44 14.56
C GLN A 15 2.07 9.23 15.87
N ARG A 16 0.91 9.58 16.45
CA ARG A 16 0.84 10.24 17.75
C ARG A 16 1.24 9.29 18.87
N GLU A 17 0.64 8.10 18.91
CA GLU A 17 0.93 7.09 19.93
C GLU A 17 2.37 6.58 19.86
N GLN A 18 2.98 6.52 18.67
CA GLN A 18 4.40 6.22 18.51
C GLN A 18 5.29 7.28 19.17
N ARG A 19 4.94 8.57 19.05
CA ARG A 19 5.69 9.66 19.72
C ARG A 19 5.59 9.54 21.23
N GLU A 20 4.42 9.18 21.75
CA GLU A 20 4.21 8.94 23.19
C GLU A 20 4.99 7.72 23.68
N ALA A 21 5.00 6.63 22.91
CA ALA A 21 5.74 5.41 23.24
C ALA A 21 7.25 5.65 23.34
N ASN A 22 7.81 6.58 22.57
CA ASN A 22 9.23 6.92 22.64
C ASN A 22 9.66 7.53 23.99
N GLY A 23 8.73 8.09 24.76
CA GLY A 23 8.98 8.62 26.11
C GLY A 23 8.91 7.57 27.22
N VAL A 24 8.52 6.33 26.91
CA VAL A 24 8.35 5.26 27.92
C VAL A 24 9.70 4.66 28.28
N THR A 25 10.09 4.78 29.55
CA THR A 25 11.35 4.26 30.08
C THR A 25 11.24 2.81 30.58
N GLU A 26 10.02 2.36 30.91
CA GLU A 26 9.79 0.98 31.34
C GLU A 26 9.86 0.03 30.15
N ARG A 27 10.89 -0.82 30.12
CA ARG A 27 11.20 -1.72 28.99
C ARG A 27 10.02 -2.59 28.56
N ARG A 28 9.29 -3.20 29.51
CA ARG A 28 8.17 -4.11 29.20
C ARG A 28 7.03 -3.35 28.54
N GLN A 29 6.61 -2.24 29.16
CA GLN A 29 5.56 -1.38 28.65
C GLN A 29 5.93 -0.76 27.28
N TRP A 30 7.19 -0.37 27.09
CA TRP A 30 7.69 0.12 25.82
C TRP A 30 7.55 -0.91 24.70
N TRP A 31 8.01 -2.14 24.94
CA TRP A 31 7.91 -3.24 23.96
C TRP A 31 6.47 -3.60 23.62
N GLU A 32 5.60 -3.70 24.64
CA GLU A 32 4.19 -4.01 24.45
C GLU A 32 3.49 -2.96 23.59
N ARG A 33 3.64 -1.67 23.93
CA ARG A 33 3.06 -0.56 23.15
C ARG A 33 3.57 -0.56 21.71
N ARG A 34 4.87 -0.72 21.52
CA ARG A 34 5.48 -0.70 20.18
C ARG A 34 5.07 -1.91 19.33
N SER A 35 4.84 -3.06 19.95
CA SER A 35 4.34 -4.25 19.25
C SER A 35 2.88 -4.08 18.80
N GLN A 36 2.04 -3.46 19.62
CA GLN A 36 0.66 -3.13 19.25
C GLN A 36 0.61 -2.11 18.11
N LEU A 37 1.50 -1.10 18.14
CA LEU A 37 1.64 -0.13 17.05
C LEU A 37 2.07 -0.79 15.74
N ASP A 38 3.02 -1.74 15.78
CA ASP A 38 3.47 -2.49 14.60
C ASP A 38 2.32 -3.30 13.99
N LEU A 39 1.53 -3.99 14.81
CA LEU A 39 0.36 -4.74 14.35
C LEU A 39 -0.68 -3.85 13.68
N ARG A 40 -0.99 -2.69 14.28
CA ARG A 40 -1.93 -1.71 13.70
C ARG A 40 -1.40 -1.14 12.38
N MET A 41 -0.11 -0.81 12.31
CA MET A 41 0.51 -0.33 11.07
C MET A 41 0.45 -1.37 9.95
N ARG A 42 0.73 -2.65 10.25
CA ARG A 42 0.60 -3.73 9.27
C ARG A 42 -0.84 -3.85 8.75
N SER A 43 -1.82 -3.83 9.66
CA SER A 43 -3.23 -3.89 9.27
C SER A 43 -3.63 -2.69 8.41
N LEU A 44 -3.15 -1.48 8.75
CA LEU A 44 -3.41 -0.28 7.98
C LEU A 44 -2.85 -0.38 6.56
N ILE A 45 -1.59 -0.84 6.42
CA ILE A 45 -0.96 -1.04 5.10
C ILE A 45 -1.76 -2.05 4.27
N GLN A 46 -2.16 -3.17 4.86
CA GLN A 46 -2.98 -4.19 4.18
C GLN A 46 -4.33 -3.62 3.70
N SER A 47 -4.98 -2.78 4.52
CA SER A 47 -6.22 -2.10 4.11
C SER A 47 -5.98 -1.09 2.98
N LEU A 48 -4.89 -0.32 3.02
CA LEU A 48 -4.52 0.60 1.93
C LEU A 48 -4.24 -0.17 0.62
N GLU A 49 -3.53 -1.29 0.68
CA GLU A 49 -3.24 -2.12 -0.49
C GLU A 49 -4.49 -2.77 -1.09
N SER A 50 -5.37 -3.33 -0.25
CA SER A 50 -6.53 -4.11 -0.72
C SER A 50 -7.76 -3.27 -1.02
N GLU A 51 -8.07 -2.26 -0.20
CA GLU A 51 -9.30 -1.50 -0.30
C GLU A 51 -9.16 -0.18 -1.07
N VAL A 52 -7.97 0.44 -1.06
CA VAL A 52 -7.73 1.73 -1.72
C VAL A 52 -7.01 1.55 -3.04
N LEU A 53 -5.84 0.92 -3.02
CA LEU A 53 -5.06 0.68 -4.23
C LEU A 53 -5.67 -0.44 -5.08
N GLY A 54 -6.07 -1.53 -4.46
CA GLY A 54 -6.70 -2.66 -5.14
C GLY A 54 -5.85 -3.14 -6.33
N CYS A 55 -6.41 -3.10 -7.54
CA CYS A 55 -5.70 -3.47 -8.76
C CYS A 55 -4.55 -2.51 -9.14
N TRP A 56 -4.57 -1.26 -8.65
CA TRP A 56 -3.56 -0.25 -8.96
C TRP A 56 -2.26 -0.44 -8.18
N ARG A 57 -2.21 -1.32 -7.17
CA ARG A 57 -0.99 -1.59 -6.41
C ARG A 57 0.19 -2.02 -7.30
N GLY A 58 -0.10 -2.67 -8.43
CA GLY A 58 0.90 -3.10 -9.40
C GLY A 58 1.67 -1.93 -10.04
N LEU A 59 1.08 -0.72 -10.08
CA LEU A 59 1.76 0.48 -10.59
C LEU A 59 2.88 0.99 -9.67
N LEU A 60 2.86 0.61 -8.40
CA LEU A 60 3.91 0.99 -7.44
C LEU A 60 5.13 0.04 -7.49
N LEU A 61 5.02 -1.07 -8.22
CA LEU A 61 6.11 -2.01 -8.36
C LEU A 61 7.19 -1.43 -9.29
N PRO A 62 8.48 -1.65 -8.98
CA PRO A 62 9.55 -1.23 -9.87
C PRO A 62 9.40 -1.95 -11.22
N ARG A 63 9.49 -1.17 -12.31
CA ARG A 63 9.61 -1.73 -13.67
C ARG A 63 11.02 -2.24 -13.86
N GLU A 64 11.24 -3.52 -13.60
CA GLU A 64 12.54 -4.14 -13.88
C GLU A 64 12.66 -4.46 -15.38
N PRO A 65 13.74 -4.04 -16.06
CA PRO A 65 13.98 -4.43 -17.45
C PRO A 65 14.17 -5.95 -17.51
N GLY A 66 13.17 -6.64 -18.07
CA GLY A 66 13.14 -8.11 -18.18
C GLY A 66 12.07 -8.81 -17.32
N ASN A 67 11.30 -8.06 -16.51
CA ASN A 67 10.16 -8.59 -15.77
C ASN A 67 8.85 -7.95 -16.25
N ASP A 68 8.69 -7.83 -17.57
CA ASP A 68 7.39 -7.46 -18.14
C ASP A 68 6.42 -8.63 -17.88
N PRO A 69 5.33 -8.42 -17.13
CA PRO A 69 4.42 -9.50 -16.74
C PRO A 69 3.58 -10.03 -17.91
N LEU A 70 3.65 -9.37 -19.06
CA LEU A 70 2.90 -9.70 -20.27
C LEU A 70 3.86 -10.28 -21.30
N ASP A 71 3.54 -11.47 -21.79
CA ASP A 71 4.24 -12.03 -22.94
C ASP A 71 4.09 -11.08 -24.15
N PRO A 72 5.12 -10.91 -25.00
CA PRO A 72 5.04 -10.04 -26.17
C PRO A 72 3.85 -10.35 -27.08
N GLN A 73 3.43 -11.61 -27.16
CA GLN A 73 2.28 -12.03 -27.95
C GLN A 73 0.95 -11.59 -27.31
N GLU A 74 0.83 -11.66 -25.98
CA GLU A 74 -0.34 -11.17 -25.25
C GLU A 74 -0.47 -9.65 -25.34
N LEU A 75 0.66 -8.94 -25.20
CA LEU A 75 0.71 -7.49 -25.39
C LEU A 75 0.30 -7.09 -26.80
N SER A 76 0.76 -7.82 -27.83
CA SER A 76 0.40 -7.55 -29.23
C SER A 76 -1.11 -7.68 -29.50
N ARG A 77 -1.79 -8.58 -28.76
CA ARG A 77 -3.23 -8.78 -28.86
C ARG A 77 -4.03 -7.71 -28.11
N LEU A 78 -3.53 -7.24 -26.97
CA LEU A 78 -4.20 -6.24 -26.14
C LEU A 78 -4.01 -4.80 -26.65
N LEU A 79 -2.88 -4.51 -27.29
CA LEU A 79 -2.54 -3.16 -27.77
C LEU A 79 -3.61 -2.52 -28.69
N PRO A 80 -4.20 -3.23 -29.67
CA PRO A 80 -5.30 -2.68 -30.48
C PRO A 80 -6.52 -2.28 -29.65
N GLU A 81 -6.97 -3.16 -28.75
CA GLU A 81 -8.16 -2.93 -27.90
C GLU A 81 -7.96 -1.74 -26.94
N LEU A 82 -6.75 -1.61 -26.38
CA LEU A 82 -6.38 -0.49 -25.51
C LEU A 82 -6.37 0.84 -26.27
N ARG A 83 -5.89 0.83 -27.52
CA ARG A 83 -5.89 2.04 -28.38
C ARG A 83 -7.30 2.50 -28.72
N GLU A 84 -8.22 1.57 -28.97
CA GLU A 84 -9.64 1.90 -29.18
C GLU A 84 -10.26 2.54 -27.93
N CYS A 85 -9.80 2.16 -26.74
CA CYS A 85 -10.19 2.76 -25.46
C CYS A 85 -9.47 4.09 -25.15
N GLY A 86 -8.68 4.63 -26.08
CA GLY A 86 -7.98 5.92 -25.92
C GLY A 86 -6.63 5.85 -25.21
N TRP A 87 -6.08 4.65 -24.98
CA TRP A 87 -4.74 4.48 -24.43
C TRP A 87 -3.69 4.58 -25.55
N ALA A 88 -3.08 5.76 -25.71
CA ALA A 88 -2.19 6.07 -26.84
C ALA A 88 -0.73 5.65 -26.64
N SER A 89 -0.26 5.48 -25.40
CA SER A 89 1.08 4.97 -25.06
C SER A 89 1.15 4.61 -23.57
N PRO A 90 1.91 3.56 -23.17
CA PRO A 90 2.44 3.44 -21.82
C PRO A 90 3.46 4.55 -21.50
#